data_AF-C4J9H9-F1
#
_entry.id   AF-C4J9H9-F1
#
_cell.length_a   1.000
_cell.length_b   1.000
_cell.length_c   1.000
_cell.angle_alpha   90.00
_cell.angle_beta   90.00
_cell.angle_gamma   90.00
#
_symmetry.space_group_name_H-M   'P 1'
#
loop_
_entity.id
_entity.type
_entity.pdbx_description
1 polymer ?
#
loop_
_entity_poly.entity_id
_entity_poly.type
_entity_poly.pdbx_seq_one_letter_code
_entity_poly.pdbx_strand_id
1 'polypeptide(L)'
;MMNAAVSPEMLSAEEKGQAVAAAKETLNLACSLLRRDGRPWLYAVESSPFESPDVIFLELHASAMLCLPSGECMLPDATSCTALTSALYSTVSEDDVLHRLLKVDVQVSSRDPCCIEVALRCLAAEGDGYGLHEANDGGLLAAVMAAGFKGELSRFQPGVSMAISRLDAWYSDRSGSVESTAAYIIRGLCRRCCLPETILRSMQACIALSAAGDDLDYSLDKCDELVELVGSAESGMMHLFSQQQLQEFLIFEREYLICTMEFEEDRLPCDG
;
A
#
# COMPACT_ATOMS: atom_id res chain seq x y z
N MET A 1 -15.14 -19.15 -19.74
CA MET A 1 -14.77 -18.32 -20.89
C MET A 1 -13.58 -17.48 -20.45
N MET A 2 -12.45 -17.61 -21.13
CA MET A 2 -11.31 -16.70 -20.95
C MET A 2 -11.72 -15.38 -21.59
N ASN A 3 -11.85 -14.31 -20.81
CA ASN A 3 -11.94 -12.97 -21.38
C ASN A 3 -10.58 -12.69 -22.03
N ALA A 4 -10.47 -12.92 -23.34
CA ALA A 4 -9.29 -12.52 -24.07
C ALA A 4 -9.21 -10.99 -23.99
N ALA A 5 -8.09 -10.46 -23.49
CA ALA A 5 -7.84 -9.02 -23.50
C ALA A 5 -7.90 -8.55 -24.96
N VAL A 6 -8.90 -7.73 -25.28
CA VAL A 6 -9.03 -7.11 -26.61
C VAL A 6 -7.96 -6.04 -26.72
N SER A 7 -7.19 -6.04 -27.81
CA SER A 7 -6.16 -5.01 -28.04
C SER A 7 -6.82 -3.61 -28.07
N PRO A 8 -6.22 -2.57 -27.46
CA PRO A 8 -6.74 -1.20 -27.52
C PRO A 8 -6.98 -0.67 -28.95
N GLU A 9 -6.22 -1.21 -29.91
CA GLU A 9 -6.32 -0.89 -31.35
C GLU A 9 -7.60 -1.44 -31.99
N MET A 10 -8.20 -2.46 -31.40
CA MET A 10 -9.42 -3.10 -31.89
C MET A 10 -10.71 -2.47 -31.34
N LEU A 11 -10.60 -1.49 -30.42
CA LEU A 11 -11.75 -0.80 -29.87
C LEU A 11 -12.35 0.17 -30.90
N SER A 12 -13.67 0.14 -31.02
CA SER A 12 -14.42 1.17 -31.75
C SER A 12 -14.27 2.54 -31.08
N ALA A 13 -14.56 3.61 -31.81
CA ALA A 13 -14.52 4.97 -31.26
C ALA A 13 -15.48 5.15 -30.06
N GLU A 14 -16.63 4.48 -30.08
CA GLU A 14 -17.58 4.49 -28.97
C GLU A 14 -17.00 3.81 -27.72
N GLU A 15 -16.40 2.62 -27.88
CA GLU A 15 -15.77 1.90 -26.76
C GLU A 15 -14.58 2.68 -26.18
N LYS A 16 -13.80 3.35 -27.02
CA LYS A 16 -12.72 4.26 -26.57
C LYS A 16 -13.29 5.43 -25.76
N GLY A 17 -14.35 6.08 -26.25
CA GLY A 17 -15.02 7.15 -25.53
C GLY A 17 -15.57 6.71 -24.17
N GLN A 18 -16.18 5.52 -24.10
CA GLN A 18 -16.66 4.94 -22.84
C GLN A 18 -15.53 4.62 -21.87
N ALA A 19 -14.41 4.06 -22.36
CA ALA A 19 -13.25 3.76 -21.54
C ALA A 19 -12.63 5.04 -20.94
N VAL A 20 -12.50 6.10 -21.75
CA VAL A 20 -12.02 7.41 -21.30
C VAL A 20 -12.94 8.01 -20.24
N ALA A 21 -14.26 7.98 -20.47
CA ALA A 21 -15.23 8.48 -19.50
C ALA A 21 -15.15 7.74 -18.15
N ALA A 22 -15.08 6.40 -18.20
CA ALA A 22 -14.95 5.57 -17.00
C ALA A 22 -13.63 5.82 -16.26
N ALA A 23 -12.53 6.00 -16.98
CA ALA A 23 -11.23 6.33 -16.40
C ALA A 23 -11.25 7.70 -15.68
N LYS A 24 -11.84 8.73 -16.29
CA LYS A 24 -12.01 10.05 -15.67
C LYS A 24 -12.88 9.99 -14.41
N GLU A 25 -13.99 9.26 -14.46
CA GLU A 25 -14.86 9.07 -13.29
C GLU A 25 -14.12 8.36 -12.15
N THR A 26 -13.40 7.27 -12.47
CA THR A 26 -12.61 6.52 -11.50
C THR A 26 -11.52 7.38 -10.87
N LEU A 27 -10.81 8.18 -11.66
CA LEU A 27 -9.79 9.11 -11.19
C LEU A 27 -10.38 10.17 -10.24
N ASN A 28 -11.55 10.73 -10.56
CA ASN A 28 -12.23 11.69 -9.69
C ASN A 28 -12.61 11.07 -8.34
N LEU A 29 -13.12 9.83 -8.35
CA LEU A 29 -13.45 9.10 -7.13
C LEU A 29 -12.20 8.82 -6.30
N ALA A 30 -11.10 8.40 -6.93
CA ALA A 30 -9.82 8.16 -6.27
C ALA A 30 -9.26 9.44 -5.63
N CYS A 31 -9.23 10.56 -6.36
CA CYS A 31 -8.76 11.85 -5.82
C CYS A 31 -9.62 12.33 -4.65
N SER A 32 -10.94 12.21 -4.76
CA SER A 32 -11.87 12.55 -3.67
C SER A 32 -11.65 11.69 -2.43
N LEU A 33 -11.43 10.38 -2.63
CA LEU A 33 -11.11 9.44 -1.56
C LEU A 33 -9.77 9.77 -0.89
N LEU A 34 -8.76 10.15 -1.67
CA LEU A 34 -7.41 10.44 -1.19
C LEU A 34 -7.37 11.74 -0.37
N ARG A 35 -8.03 12.80 -0.84
CA ARG A 35 -8.16 14.07 -0.11
C ARG A 35 -8.95 13.90 1.18
N ARG A 36 -10.10 13.23 1.06
CA ARG A 36 -11.00 12.95 2.19
C ARG A 36 -11.26 14.20 3.04
N ASP A 37 -11.70 15.28 2.38
CA ASP A 37 -11.87 16.60 2.99
C ASP A 37 -12.67 16.52 4.30
N GLY A 38 -12.17 17.21 5.33
CA GLY A 38 -12.76 17.25 6.67
C GLY A 38 -12.45 16.04 7.57
N ARG A 39 -11.97 14.91 7.03
CA ARG A 39 -11.46 13.77 7.81
C ARG A 39 -10.25 13.10 7.12
N PRO A 40 -9.09 13.78 7.04
CA PRO A 40 -7.91 13.24 6.38
C PRO A 40 -7.50 11.88 6.94
N TRP A 41 -6.85 11.05 6.12
CA TRP A 41 -6.47 9.69 6.50
C TRP A 41 -5.48 9.59 7.66
N LEU A 42 -4.60 10.60 7.78
CA LEU A 42 -3.45 10.59 8.69
C LEU A 42 -3.52 11.68 9.79
N TYR A 43 -4.48 12.60 9.73
CA TYR A 43 -4.55 13.76 10.64
C TYR A 43 -5.54 13.59 11.82
N ALA A 44 -6.05 12.38 12.05
CA ALA A 44 -6.88 12.13 13.22
C ALA A 44 -5.98 11.79 14.42
N VAL A 45 -5.77 12.73 15.34
CA VAL A 45 -5.22 12.42 16.67
C VAL A 45 -6.22 11.50 17.37
N GLU A 46 -5.96 10.21 17.30
CA GLU A 46 -6.72 9.18 18.00
C GLU A 46 -5.90 8.75 19.22
N SER A 47 -6.48 8.82 20.41
CA SER A 47 -5.94 8.16 21.59
C SER A 47 -6.47 6.73 21.62
N SER A 48 -5.61 5.76 21.88
CA SER A 48 -6.11 4.40 22.15
C SER A 48 -7.04 4.43 23.38
N PRO A 49 -8.26 3.85 23.31
CA PRO A 49 -9.11 3.72 24.48
C PRO A 49 -8.59 2.64 25.46
N PHE A 50 -7.53 1.92 25.08
CA PHE A 50 -6.93 0.86 25.88
C PHE A 50 -5.81 1.42 26.77
N GLU A 51 -6.05 1.41 28.07
CA GLU A 51 -5.05 1.70 29.10
C GLU A 51 -4.84 0.43 29.94
N SER A 52 -3.58 0.02 30.12
CA SER A 52 -3.23 -1.03 31.08
C SER A 52 -1.98 -0.61 31.86
N PRO A 53 -1.94 -0.88 33.18
CA PRO A 53 -0.75 -0.64 34.00
C PRO A 53 0.35 -1.68 33.76
N ASP A 54 0.05 -2.78 33.08
CA ASP A 54 0.97 -3.91 32.86
C ASP A 54 1.67 -3.85 31.50
N VAL A 55 2.68 -4.70 31.33
CA VAL A 55 3.41 -4.87 30.06
C VAL A 55 2.48 -5.50 29.01
N ILE A 56 2.21 -4.76 27.94
CA ILE A 56 1.30 -5.15 26.85
C ILE A 56 2.11 -5.56 25.61
N PHE A 57 1.64 -6.59 24.92
CA PHE A 57 2.09 -6.99 23.60
C PHE A 57 1.03 -6.66 22.56
N LEU A 58 1.48 -6.45 21.33
CA LEU A 58 0.66 -6.34 20.14
C LEU A 58 0.81 -7.63 19.35
N GLU A 59 -0.28 -8.10 18.78
CA GLU A 59 -0.29 -9.26 17.89
C GLU A 59 -1.04 -8.91 16.61
N LEU A 60 -0.49 -9.35 15.48
CA LEU A 60 -1.09 -9.25 14.15
C LEU A 60 -1.04 -10.62 13.51
N HIS A 61 -2.21 -11.13 13.10
CA HIS A 61 -2.34 -12.44 12.48
C HIS A 61 -2.96 -12.27 11.10
N ALA A 62 -2.38 -12.93 10.11
CA ALA A 62 -2.85 -12.90 8.73
C ALA A 62 -2.87 -14.31 8.12
N SER A 63 -3.90 -14.56 7.31
CA SER A 63 -3.93 -15.69 6.37
C SER A 63 -3.78 -15.13 4.96
N ALA A 64 -2.87 -15.69 4.18
CA ALA A 64 -2.52 -15.13 2.87
C ALA A 64 -2.09 -16.21 1.87
N MET A 65 -2.29 -15.94 0.58
CA MET A 65 -1.61 -16.66 -0.50
C MET A 65 -0.35 -15.89 -0.92
N LEU A 66 0.70 -16.61 -1.29
CA LEU A 66 1.87 -16.00 -1.93
C LEU A 66 1.60 -15.84 -3.42
N CYS A 67 1.81 -14.64 -3.95
CA CYS A 67 1.56 -14.32 -5.34
C CYS A 67 2.85 -13.94 -6.04
N LEU A 68 3.21 -14.66 -7.10
CA LEU A 68 4.31 -14.30 -7.99
C LEU A 68 4.00 -12.98 -8.71
N PRO A 69 5.02 -12.28 -9.24
CA PRO A 69 4.81 -11.09 -10.08
C PRO A 69 3.91 -11.34 -11.30
N SER A 70 3.80 -12.59 -11.76
CA SER A 70 2.87 -13.01 -12.83
C SER A 70 1.39 -12.98 -12.40
N GLY A 71 1.10 -12.82 -11.11
CA GLY A 71 -0.22 -12.98 -10.50
C GLY A 71 -0.58 -14.43 -10.16
N GLU A 72 0.29 -15.39 -10.48
CA GLU A 72 0.08 -16.80 -10.15
C GLU A 72 0.36 -17.08 -8.67
N CYS A 73 -0.33 -18.08 -8.12
CA CYS A 73 -0.11 -18.52 -6.75
C CYS A 73 1.20 -19.32 -6.65
N MET A 74 2.07 -18.91 -5.73
CA MET A 74 3.22 -19.68 -5.28
C MET A 74 2.79 -20.58 -4.12
N LEU A 75 2.78 -21.90 -4.35
CA LEU A 75 2.43 -22.85 -3.29
C LEU A 75 3.47 -22.80 -2.16
N PRO A 76 3.04 -22.59 -0.91
CA PRO A 76 3.97 -22.51 0.20
C PRO A 76 4.40 -23.92 0.66
N ASP A 77 5.66 -24.01 1.07
CA ASP A 77 6.26 -25.14 1.78
C ASP A 77 7.05 -24.68 3.02
N ALA A 78 7.57 -25.61 3.80
CA ALA A 78 8.36 -25.30 5.01
C ALA A 78 9.59 -24.42 4.72
N THR A 79 10.21 -24.59 3.55
CA THR A 79 11.38 -23.81 3.14
C THR A 79 10.99 -22.37 2.87
N SER A 80 9.92 -22.16 2.09
CA SER A 80 9.38 -20.83 1.78
C SER A 80 8.88 -20.12 3.04
N CYS A 81 8.25 -20.83 3.99
CA CYS A 81 7.85 -20.26 5.27
C CYS A 81 9.06 -19.79 6.09
N THR A 82 10.11 -20.60 6.17
CA THR A 82 11.37 -20.24 6.88
C THR A 82 12.04 -19.02 6.22
N ALA A 83 12.08 -19.00 4.89
CA ALA A 83 12.64 -17.88 4.14
C ALA A 83 11.81 -16.60 4.32
N LEU A 84 10.48 -16.71 4.30
CA LEU A 84 9.57 -15.60 4.53
C LEU A 84 9.69 -15.05 5.96
N THR A 85 9.74 -15.91 6.98
CA THR A 85 10.03 -15.50 8.37
C THR A 85 11.31 -14.68 8.46
N SER A 86 12.39 -15.16 7.83
CA SER A 86 13.68 -14.46 7.82
C SER A 86 13.61 -13.12 7.08
N ALA A 87 12.87 -13.08 5.98
CA ALA A 87 12.69 -11.87 5.20
C ALA A 87 11.87 -10.82 5.94
N LEU A 88 10.80 -11.22 6.64
CA LEU A 88 10.01 -10.33 7.49
C LEU A 88 10.84 -9.74 8.64
N TYR A 89 11.69 -10.54 9.32
CA TYR A 89 12.64 -10.00 10.30
C TYR A 89 13.60 -8.98 9.69
N SER A 90 14.00 -9.16 8.43
CA SER A 90 14.94 -8.23 7.78
C SER A 90 14.34 -6.87 7.40
N THR A 91 13.03 -6.68 7.59
CA THR A 91 12.35 -5.40 7.36
C THR A 91 12.54 -4.40 8.51
N VAL A 92 13.08 -4.86 9.64
CA VAL A 92 13.26 -4.08 10.87
C VAL A 92 14.70 -4.14 11.34
N SER A 93 15.10 -3.17 12.17
CA SER A 93 16.45 -3.13 12.73
C SER A 93 16.67 -4.24 13.77
N GLU A 94 17.92 -4.68 13.97
CA GLU A 94 18.25 -5.63 15.03
C GLU A 94 17.88 -5.09 16.42
N ASP A 95 18.01 -3.79 16.62
CA ASP A 95 17.61 -3.11 17.85
C ASP A 95 16.10 -3.23 18.09
N ASP A 96 15.27 -3.03 17.07
CA ASP A 96 13.82 -3.21 17.20
C ASP A 96 13.48 -4.66 17.52
N VAL A 97 14.12 -5.63 16.86
CA VAL A 97 13.87 -7.07 17.13
C VAL A 97 14.14 -7.39 18.61
N LEU A 98 15.26 -6.91 19.15
CA LEU A 98 15.66 -7.19 20.52
C LEU A 98 14.83 -6.41 21.55
N HIS A 99 14.70 -5.09 21.41
CA HIS A 99 14.05 -4.24 22.40
C HIS A 99 12.53 -4.37 22.36
N ARG A 100 11.96 -4.57 21.17
CA ARG A 100 10.52 -4.79 20.99
C ARG A 100 10.14 -6.26 21.14
N LEU A 101 11.10 -7.16 21.41
CA LEU A 101 10.86 -8.60 21.54
C LEU A 101 10.05 -9.14 20.35
N LEU A 102 10.37 -8.68 19.13
CA LEU A 102 9.62 -9.03 17.93
C LEU A 102 9.71 -10.54 17.70
N LYS A 103 8.57 -11.15 17.46
CA LYS A 103 8.43 -12.52 17.03
C LYS A 103 7.66 -12.55 15.72
N VAL A 104 8.19 -13.31 14.77
CA VAL A 104 7.58 -13.63 13.49
C VAL A 104 7.47 -15.13 13.41
N ASP A 105 6.26 -15.62 13.16
CA ASP A 105 5.97 -17.02 12.86
C ASP A 105 5.23 -17.11 11.52
N VAL A 106 5.67 -18.03 10.67
CA VAL A 106 5.06 -18.29 9.36
C VAL A 106 4.98 -19.79 9.19
N GLN A 107 3.79 -20.26 8.82
CA GLN A 107 3.54 -21.68 8.58
C GLN A 107 2.54 -21.88 7.46
N VAL A 108 2.61 -23.04 6.80
CA VAL A 108 1.57 -23.45 5.84
C VAL A 108 0.26 -23.65 6.61
N SER A 109 -0.84 -23.12 6.08
CA SER A 109 -2.14 -23.29 6.73
C SER A 109 -2.55 -24.75 6.72
N SER A 110 -2.94 -25.25 7.89
CA SER A 110 -3.50 -26.60 8.03
C SER A 110 -4.89 -26.74 7.42
N ARG A 111 -5.57 -25.61 7.15
CA ARG A 111 -6.93 -25.57 6.58
C ARG A 111 -6.91 -25.49 5.07
N ASP A 112 -5.95 -24.78 4.51
CA ASP A 112 -5.75 -24.62 3.08
C ASP A 112 -4.25 -24.65 2.73
N PRO A 113 -3.74 -25.74 2.14
CA PRO A 113 -2.32 -25.86 1.79
C PRO A 113 -1.82 -24.82 0.78
N CYS A 114 -2.71 -24.07 0.11
CA CYS A 114 -2.33 -22.96 -0.77
C CYS A 114 -2.03 -21.67 -0.01
N CYS A 115 -2.40 -21.59 1.27
CA CYS A 115 -2.25 -20.42 2.12
C CYS A 115 -1.16 -20.60 3.17
N ILE A 116 -0.62 -19.47 3.62
CA ILE A 116 0.20 -19.35 4.82
C ILE A 116 -0.58 -18.68 5.93
N GLU A 117 -0.23 -18.99 7.17
CA GLU A 117 -0.59 -18.23 8.35
C GLU A 117 0.66 -17.48 8.83
N VAL A 118 0.52 -16.17 9.04
CA VAL A 118 1.58 -15.28 9.53
C VAL A 118 1.12 -14.72 10.87
N ALA A 119 1.92 -14.92 11.93
CA ALA A 119 1.69 -14.35 13.24
C ALA A 119 2.88 -13.47 13.64
N LEU A 120 2.62 -12.19 13.85
CA LEU A 120 3.59 -11.22 14.35
C LEU A 120 3.23 -10.85 15.79
N ARG A 121 4.24 -10.71 16.65
CA ARG A 121 4.06 -10.23 18.02
C ARG A 121 5.21 -9.33 18.44
N CYS A 122 4.92 -8.18 19.04
CA CYS A 122 5.95 -7.34 19.65
C CYS A 122 5.45 -6.70 20.94
N LEU A 123 6.36 -6.23 21.77
CA LEU A 123 6.09 -5.37 22.91
C LEU A 123 5.49 -4.05 22.40
N ALA A 124 4.37 -3.60 22.97
CA ALA A 124 3.75 -2.34 22.58
C ALA A 124 4.65 -1.15 22.92
N ALA A 125 4.73 -0.17 22.02
CA ALA A 125 5.29 1.14 22.30
C ALA A 125 4.29 2.22 21.89
N GLU A 126 4.54 3.44 22.35
CA GLU A 126 3.73 4.60 21.96
C GLU A 126 3.78 4.79 20.44
N GLY A 127 2.62 5.04 19.85
CA GLY A 127 2.45 5.19 18.40
C GLY A 127 2.06 3.91 17.66
N ASP A 128 2.20 2.71 18.22
CA ASP A 128 1.81 1.45 17.55
C ASP A 128 0.29 1.16 17.61
N GLY A 129 -0.53 2.19 17.82
CA GLY A 129 -1.91 2.02 18.26
C GLY A 129 -2.06 1.98 19.78
N TYR A 130 -0.98 2.25 20.51
CA TYR A 130 -0.97 2.43 21.96
C TYR A 130 -0.49 3.86 22.28
N GLY A 131 -1.07 4.49 23.31
CA GLY A 131 -0.77 5.90 23.63
C GLY A 131 -1.27 6.88 22.55
N LEU A 132 -0.55 8.00 22.38
CA LEU A 132 -0.84 8.99 21.34
C LEU A 132 -0.35 8.51 19.98
N HIS A 133 -1.21 8.64 18.96
CA HIS A 133 -0.90 8.21 17.60
C HIS A 133 -0.24 9.35 16.83
N GLU A 134 1.05 9.55 17.05
CA GLU A 134 1.84 10.53 16.30
C GLU A 134 2.83 9.81 15.38
N ALA A 135 2.75 10.10 14.08
CA ALA A 135 3.67 9.70 13.00
C ALA A 135 3.83 8.20 12.65
N ASN A 136 3.52 7.25 13.54
CA ASN A 136 3.78 5.83 13.27
C ASN A 136 2.51 5.07 12.83
N ASP A 137 2.16 5.20 11.55
CA ASP A 137 0.91 4.67 11.01
C ASP A 137 0.80 3.14 11.14
N GLY A 138 0.03 2.65 12.12
CA GLY A 138 -0.11 1.22 12.44
C GLY A 138 1.09 0.57 13.12
N GLY A 139 2.15 1.33 13.42
CA GLY A 139 3.31 0.85 14.15
C GLY A 139 4.20 -0.19 13.45
N LEU A 140 5.04 -0.83 14.25
CA LEU A 140 6.03 -1.82 13.80
C LEU A 140 5.38 -3.00 13.05
N LEU A 141 4.30 -3.57 13.58
CA LEU A 141 3.67 -4.76 12.98
C LEU A 141 3.05 -4.47 11.62
N ALA A 142 2.40 -3.30 11.48
CA ALA A 142 1.85 -2.87 10.19
C ALA A 142 2.97 -2.64 9.17
N ALA A 143 4.10 -2.04 9.56
CA ALA A 143 5.23 -1.82 8.67
C ALA A 143 5.83 -3.14 8.15
N VAL A 144 6.07 -4.11 9.05
CA VAL A 144 6.57 -5.45 8.69
C VAL A 144 5.62 -6.15 7.71
N MET A 145 4.31 -6.16 8.02
CA MET A 145 3.32 -6.81 7.17
C MET A 145 3.16 -6.10 5.82
N ALA A 146 3.25 -4.77 5.79
CA ALA A 146 3.14 -3.99 4.55
C ALA A 146 4.27 -4.35 3.56
N ALA A 147 5.50 -4.56 4.03
CA ALA A 147 6.60 -4.95 3.16
C ALA A 147 6.33 -6.28 2.44
N GLY A 148 5.75 -7.27 3.14
CA GLY A 148 5.34 -8.53 2.52
C GLY A 148 4.14 -8.36 1.58
N PHE A 149 3.17 -7.53 1.95
CA PHE A 149 2.00 -7.25 1.10
C PHE A 149 2.41 -6.62 -0.24
N LYS A 150 3.36 -5.68 -0.20
CA LYS A 150 3.89 -4.98 -1.39
C LYS A 150 4.86 -5.84 -2.21
N GLY A 151 5.31 -6.97 -1.68
CA GLY A 151 6.32 -7.83 -2.32
C GLY A 151 7.73 -7.24 -2.31
N GLU A 152 8.04 -6.41 -1.30
CA GLU A 152 9.27 -5.64 -1.18
C GLU A 152 10.26 -6.26 -0.18
N LEU A 153 10.21 -7.58 -0.04
CA LEU A 153 11.03 -8.33 0.91
C LEU A 153 12.40 -8.66 0.31
N SER A 154 13.42 -7.89 0.72
CA SER A 154 14.79 -7.95 0.17
C SER A 154 15.49 -9.31 0.25
N ARG A 155 15.12 -10.17 1.21
CA ARG A 155 15.71 -11.50 1.43
C ARG A 155 14.77 -12.64 1.03
N PHE A 156 13.72 -12.34 0.29
CA PHE A 156 12.81 -13.33 -0.27
C PHE A 156 12.92 -13.36 -1.80
N GLN A 157 11.92 -13.91 -2.47
CA GLN A 157 11.83 -13.87 -3.92
C GLN A 157 11.35 -12.47 -4.38
N PRO A 158 12.05 -11.81 -5.32
CA PRO A 158 11.69 -10.47 -5.77
C PRO A 158 10.25 -10.39 -6.31
N GLY A 159 9.49 -9.41 -5.80
CA GLY A 159 8.12 -9.12 -6.24
C GLY A 159 7.08 -10.16 -5.83
N VAL A 160 7.44 -11.16 -5.01
CA VAL A 160 6.45 -12.07 -4.43
C VAL A 160 5.70 -11.35 -3.32
N SER A 161 4.40 -11.15 -3.52
CA SER A 161 3.50 -10.42 -2.62
C SER A 161 2.61 -11.37 -1.82
N MET A 162 1.95 -10.85 -0.79
CA MET A 162 0.98 -11.59 0.02
C MET A 162 -0.44 -11.12 -0.29
N ALA A 163 -1.25 -11.96 -0.91
CA ALA A 163 -2.69 -11.74 -1.06
C ALA A 163 -3.42 -12.15 0.22
N ILE A 164 -3.69 -11.19 1.10
CA ILE A 164 -4.31 -11.41 2.40
C ILE A 164 -5.80 -11.73 2.24
N SER A 165 -6.23 -12.86 2.80
CA SER A 165 -7.64 -13.28 2.86
C SER A 165 -8.28 -13.00 4.22
N ARG A 166 -7.47 -12.98 5.29
CA ARG A 166 -7.90 -12.67 6.66
C ARG A 166 -6.81 -11.91 7.39
N LEU A 167 -7.22 -10.94 8.21
CA LEU A 167 -6.33 -10.12 9.00
C LEU A 167 -7.01 -9.75 10.32
N ASP A 168 -6.33 -10.00 11.43
CA ASP A 168 -6.81 -9.68 12.78
C ASP A 168 -5.65 -9.10 13.62
N ALA A 169 -5.96 -8.18 14.53
CA ALA A 169 -4.96 -7.62 15.45
C ALA A 169 -5.54 -7.41 16.85
N TRP A 170 -4.73 -7.66 17.87
CA TRP A 170 -5.12 -7.51 19.26
C TRP A 170 -3.97 -7.13 20.19
N TYR A 171 -4.34 -6.60 21.34
CA TYR A 171 -3.46 -6.50 22.50
C TYR A 171 -3.45 -7.84 23.23
N SER A 172 -2.28 -8.28 23.66
CA SER A 172 -2.13 -9.46 24.51
C SER A 172 -1.26 -9.19 25.73
N ASP A 173 -1.48 -9.94 26.79
CA ASP A 173 -0.63 -9.90 27.98
C ASP A 173 0.67 -10.70 27.78
N ARG A 174 1.48 -10.86 28.84
CA ARG A 174 2.68 -11.69 28.79
C ARG A 174 2.36 -13.18 28.54
N SER A 175 1.20 -13.67 28.99
CA SER A 175 0.78 -15.06 28.81
C SER A 175 0.27 -15.37 27.39
N GLY A 176 -0.02 -14.34 26.59
CA GLY A 176 -0.63 -14.46 25.27
C GLY A 176 -2.16 -14.49 25.31
N SER A 177 -2.76 -14.15 26.45
CA SER A 177 -4.20 -13.94 26.57
C SER A 177 -4.60 -12.69 25.78
N VAL A 178 -5.65 -12.82 24.97
CA VAL A 178 -6.20 -11.72 24.18
C VAL A 178 -6.99 -10.80 25.11
N GLU A 179 -6.66 -9.52 25.09
CA GLU A 179 -7.33 -8.50 25.91
C GLU A 179 -8.39 -7.75 25.10
N SER A 180 -7.98 -7.13 23.99
CA SER A 180 -8.84 -6.27 23.18
C SER A 180 -8.33 -6.15 21.75
N THR A 181 -9.19 -5.72 20.82
CA THR A 181 -8.82 -5.51 19.41
C THR A 181 -7.90 -4.30 19.24
N ALA A 182 -6.80 -4.47 18.51
CA ALA A 182 -5.84 -3.42 18.18
C ALA A 182 -6.11 -2.87 16.77
N ALA A 183 -7.31 -2.30 16.56
CA ALA A 183 -7.81 -1.92 15.23
C ALA A 183 -6.93 -0.87 14.52
N TYR A 184 -6.16 -0.08 15.26
CA TYR A 184 -5.25 0.92 14.68
C TYR A 184 -4.15 0.28 13.83
N ILE A 185 -3.63 -0.89 14.22
CA ILE A 185 -2.61 -1.63 13.45
C ILE A 185 -3.15 -1.98 12.06
N ILE A 186 -4.38 -2.49 12.01
CA ILE A 186 -5.08 -2.84 10.78
C ILE A 186 -5.27 -1.61 9.90
N ARG A 187 -5.75 -0.49 10.49
CA ARG A 187 -5.95 0.77 9.77
C ARG A 187 -4.64 1.27 9.15
N GLY A 188 -3.55 1.25 9.90
CA GLY A 188 -2.26 1.69 9.40
C GLY A 188 -1.68 0.77 8.32
N LEU A 189 -1.87 -0.55 8.45
CA LEU A 189 -1.52 -1.47 7.35
C LEU A 189 -2.31 -1.14 6.08
N CYS A 190 -3.63 -0.96 6.18
CA CYS A 190 -4.47 -0.58 5.05
C CYS A 190 -4.01 0.74 4.43
N ARG A 191 -3.69 1.75 5.23
CA ARG A 191 -3.18 3.03 4.72
C ARG A 191 -1.85 2.87 3.99
N ARG A 192 -0.88 2.19 4.61
CA ARG A 192 0.44 1.90 4.02
C ARG A 192 0.36 1.14 2.69
N CYS A 193 -0.61 0.24 2.55
CA CYS A 193 -0.74 -0.58 1.35
C CYS A 193 -1.65 0.05 0.28
N CYS A 194 -2.75 0.69 0.68
CA CYS A 194 -3.78 1.11 -0.27
C CYS A 194 -3.61 2.56 -0.73
N LEU A 195 -3.17 3.48 0.12
CA LEU A 195 -3.09 4.91 -0.26
C LEU A 195 -1.97 5.16 -1.28
N PRO A 196 -0.72 4.68 -1.08
CA PRO A 196 0.33 4.82 -2.10
C PRO A 196 -0.08 4.18 -3.43
N GLU A 197 -0.66 2.98 -3.37
CA GLU A 197 -1.09 2.27 -4.57
C GLU A 197 -2.18 3.03 -5.33
N THR A 198 -3.17 3.57 -4.61
CA THR A 198 -4.23 4.39 -5.22
C THR A 198 -3.64 5.62 -5.91
N ILE A 199 -2.63 6.27 -5.31
CA ILE A 199 -1.92 7.40 -5.91
C ILE A 199 -1.16 6.96 -7.17
N LEU A 200 -0.38 5.89 -7.12
CA LEU A 200 0.38 5.37 -8.26
C LEU A 200 -0.52 5.02 -9.44
N ARG A 201 -1.64 4.32 -9.20
CA ARG A 201 -2.62 3.99 -10.25
C ARG A 201 -3.32 5.24 -10.79
N SER A 202 -3.54 6.25 -9.95
CA SER A 202 -4.11 7.53 -10.39
C SER A 202 -3.14 8.28 -11.30
N MET A 203 -1.85 8.33 -10.95
CA MET A 203 -0.79 8.91 -11.81
C MET A 203 -0.72 8.20 -13.17
N GLN A 204 -0.72 6.86 -13.18
CA GLN A 204 -0.77 6.08 -14.42
C GLN A 204 -2.02 6.39 -15.25
N ALA A 205 -3.18 6.52 -14.62
CA ALA A 205 -4.42 6.87 -15.30
C ALA A 205 -4.33 8.27 -15.93
N CYS A 206 -3.73 9.25 -15.27
CA CYS A 206 -3.50 10.58 -15.84
C CYS A 206 -2.61 10.52 -17.09
N ILE A 207 -1.51 9.75 -17.06
CA ILE A 207 -0.61 9.56 -18.20
C ILE A 207 -1.31 8.83 -19.36
N ALA A 208 -2.16 7.83 -19.06
CA ALA A 208 -2.93 7.15 -20.10
C ALA A 208 -3.99 8.07 -20.73
N LEU A 209 -4.63 8.91 -19.93
CA LEU A 209 -5.62 9.88 -20.38
C LEU A 209 -5.01 11.01 -21.20
N SER A 210 -3.80 11.48 -20.86
CA SER A 210 -3.08 12.48 -21.65
C SER A 210 -2.76 11.96 -23.06
N ALA A 211 -2.32 10.70 -23.17
CA ALA A 211 -2.04 10.05 -24.45
C ALA A 211 -3.31 9.80 -25.31
N ALA A 212 -4.50 9.76 -24.69
CA ALA A 212 -5.77 9.51 -25.38
C ALA A 212 -6.35 10.75 -26.11
N GLY A 213 -5.79 11.94 -25.88
CA GLY A 213 -5.80 13.02 -26.89
C GLY A 213 -6.90 14.09 -26.84
N ASP A 214 -7.77 14.17 -25.83
CA ASP A 214 -8.83 15.21 -25.79
C ASP A 214 -8.93 16.00 -24.47
N ASP A 215 -8.18 15.64 -23.43
CA ASP A 215 -8.36 16.19 -22.06
C ASP A 215 -7.02 16.37 -21.31
N LEU A 216 -5.98 16.85 -22.01
CA LEU A 216 -4.69 17.04 -21.36
C LEU A 216 -4.78 18.00 -20.16
N ASP A 217 -5.44 19.15 -20.32
CA ASP A 217 -5.64 20.13 -19.24
C ASP A 217 -6.30 19.50 -17.99
N TYR A 218 -7.27 18.59 -18.19
CA TYR A 218 -7.91 17.87 -17.10
C TYR A 218 -6.95 16.90 -16.40
N SER A 219 -6.18 16.12 -17.17
CA SER A 219 -5.17 15.21 -16.61
C SER A 219 -4.06 15.97 -15.90
N LEU A 220 -3.70 17.16 -16.40
CA LEU A 220 -2.70 18.04 -15.81
C LEU A 220 -3.12 18.45 -14.40
N ASP A 221 -4.31 19.04 -14.28
CA ASP A 221 -4.86 19.43 -12.99
C ASP A 221 -4.84 18.26 -12.00
N LYS A 222 -5.24 17.05 -12.42
CA LYS A 222 -5.27 15.87 -11.53
C LYS A 222 -3.89 15.37 -11.10
N CYS A 223 -2.90 15.38 -11.98
CA CYS A 223 -1.53 15.05 -11.59
C CYS A 223 -0.98 16.04 -10.57
N ASP A 224 -1.17 17.34 -10.81
CA ASP A 224 -0.68 18.37 -9.90
C ASP A 224 -1.32 18.25 -8.51
N GLU A 225 -2.63 17.93 -8.44
CA GLU A 225 -3.33 17.63 -7.20
C GLU A 225 -2.69 16.44 -6.43
N LEU A 226 -2.26 15.39 -7.13
CA LEU A 226 -1.63 14.21 -6.53
C LEU A 226 -0.20 14.50 -6.07
N VAL A 227 0.56 15.26 -6.86
CA VAL A 227 1.92 15.70 -6.51
C VAL A 227 1.91 16.59 -5.27
N GLU A 228 0.99 17.55 -5.20
CA GLU A 228 0.81 18.39 -4.02
C GLU A 228 0.41 17.54 -2.80
N LEU A 229 -0.50 16.57 -2.98
CA LEU A 229 -0.92 15.69 -1.90
C LEU A 229 0.26 14.88 -1.34
N VAL A 230 1.12 14.32 -2.19
CA VAL A 230 2.29 13.55 -1.73
C VAL A 230 3.36 14.45 -1.13
N GLY A 231 3.64 15.61 -1.75
CA GLY A 231 4.68 16.55 -1.32
C GLY A 231 4.35 17.36 -0.07
N SER A 232 3.06 17.47 0.29
CA SER A 232 2.62 18.23 1.45
C SER A 232 3.03 17.55 2.77
N ALA A 233 3.77 18.29 3.61
CA ALA A 233 4.08 17.84 4.97
C ALA A 233 2.82 17.68 5.84
N GLU A 234 1.76 18.43 5.55
CA GLU A 234 0.49 18.36 6.28
C GLU A 234 -0.28 17.06 6.00
N SER A 235 -0.18 16.55 4.77
CA SER A 235 -0.86 15.30 4.41
C SER A 235 -0.23 14.08 5.08
N GLY A 236 1.09 14.13 5.32
CA GLY A 236 1.90 13.00 5.82
C GLY A 236 2.01 11.83 4.82
N MET A 237 1.51 11.98 3.60
CA MET A 237 1.27 10.86 2.69
C MET A 237 2.56 10.23 2.17
N MET A 238 3.61 11.04 1.99
CA MET A 238 4.94 10.58 1.60
C MET A 238 5.49 9.48 2.53
N HIS A 239 5.19 9.54 3.83
CA HIS A 239 5.69 8.57 4.82
C HIS A 239 5.08 7.17 4.69
N LEU A 240 4.01 7.01 3.90
CA LEU A 240 3.39 5.71 3.63
C LEU A 240 4.06 4.94 2.49
N PHE A 241 4.75 5.65 1.61
CA PHE A 241 5.39 5.04 0.47
C PHE A 241 6.63 4.26 0.90
N SER A 242 6.84 3.10 0.27
CA SER A 242 8.15 2.47 0.32
C SER A 242 9.14 3.24 -0.56
N GLN A 243 10.42 2.93 -0.42
CA GLN A 243 11.44 3.49 -1.31
C GLN A 243 11.16 3.15 -2.78
N GLN A 244 10.71 1.92 -3.06
CA GLN A 244 10.40 1.47 -4.42
C GLN A 244 9.19 2.22 -4.99
N GLN A 245 8.12 2.38 -4.20
CA GLN A 245 6.94 3.13 -4.62
C GLN A 245 7.25 4.62 -4.82
N LEU A 246 8.14 5.22 -4.02
CA LEU A 246 8.58 6.61 -4.26
C LEU A 246 9.36 6.73 -5.57
N GLN A 247 10.22 5.76 -5.89
CA GLN A 247 10.92 5.77 -7.17
C GLN A 247 9.96 5.67 -8.34
N GLU A 248 8.96 4.78 -8.24
CA GLU A 248 7.91 4.65 -9.25
C GLU A 248 7.08 5.93 -9.39
N PHE A 249 6.71 6.56 -8.27
CA PHE A 249 6.00 7.83 -8.26
C PHE A 249 6.78 8.93 -9.00
N LEU A 250 8.08 9.06 -8.73
CA LEU A 250 8.95 10.04 -9.40
C LEU A 250 9.10 9.75 -10.91
N ILE A 251 9.05 8.48 -11.32
CA ILE A 251 9.05 8.10 -12.73
C ILE A 251 7.76 8.58 -13.39
N PHE A 252 6.60 8.36 -12.77
CA PHE A 252 5.33 8.85 -13.32
C PHE A 252 5.24 10.36 -13.37
N GLU A 253 5.70 11.06 -12.34
CA GLU A 253 5.81 12.53 -12.35
C GLU A 253 6.68 13.00 -13.53
N ARG A 254 7.82 12.36 -13.76
CA ARG A 254 8.70 12.67 -14.89
C ARG A 254 8.03 12.42 -16.25
N GLU A 255 7.39 11.26 -16.43
CA GLU A 255 6.70 10.91 -17.68
C GLU A 255 5.59 11.92 -17.99
N TYR A 256 4.81 12.27 -16.97
CA TYR A 256 3.80 13.31 -17.04
C TYR A 256 4.34 14.68 -17.48
N LEU A 257 5.46 15.13 -16.89
CA LEU A 257 6.10 16.40 -17.27
C LEU A 257 6.57 16.39 -18.73
N ILE A 258 7.07 15.24 -19.22
CA ILE A 258 7.46 15.09 -20.63
C ILE A 258 6.24 15.25 -21.55
N CYS A 259 5.13 14.56 -21.25
CA CYS A 259 3.90 14.70 -22.04
C CYS A 259 3.40 16.15 -22.08
N THR A 260 3.57 16.89 -20.97
CA THR A 260 3.22 18.31 -20.88
C THR A 260 4.06 19.15 -21.85
N MET A 261 5.38 18.95 -21.82
CA MET A 261 6.31 19.68 -22.69
C MET A 261 6.07 19.37 -24.18
N GLU A 262 5.85 18.10 -24.53
CA GLU A 262 5.57 17.68 -25.91
C GLU A 262 4.29 18.35 -26.45
N PHE A 263 3.25 18.46 -25.63
CA PHE A 263 2.02 19.14 -26.01
C PHE A 263 2.18 20.66 -26.14
N GLU A 264 2.97 21.29 -25.27
CA GLU A 264 3.28 22.72 -25.38
C GLU A 264 4.07 23.01 -26.68
N GLU A 265 5.00 22.14 -27.05
CA GLU A 265 5.75 22.23 -28.31
C GLU A 265 4.83 22.12 -29.53
N ASP A 266 3.87 21.19 -29.54
CA ASP A 266 2.88 21.03 -30.62
C ASP A 266 1.94 22.24 -30.78
N ARG A 267 1.80 23.08 -29.76
CA ARG A 267 0.99 24.31 -29.77
C ARG A 267 1.78 25.57 -30.11
N LEU A 268 3.11 25.50 -30.17
CA LEU A 268 3.91 26.62 -30.66
C LEU A 268 3.58 26.86 -32.14
N PRO A 269 3.30 28.12 -32.55
CA PRO A 269 3.08 28.40 -33.96
C PRO A 269 4.33 28.00 -34.73
N CYS A 270 4.17 27.18 -35.78
CA CYS A 270 5.20 27.03 -36.80
C CYS A 270 5.44 28.42 -37.41
N ASP A 271 6.47 29.12 -36.95
CA ASP A 271 6.95 30.32 -37.64
C ASP A 271 7.46 29.91 -39.03
N GLY A 272 6.61 30.14 -40.05
CA GLY A 272 6.97 30.43 -41.45
C GLY A 272 7.62 29.32 -42.27
#